data_AF-A0A7L2USV2-F1
#
_entry.id   AF-A0A7L2USV2-F1
#
_cell.length_a   1.000
_cell.length_b   1.000
_cell.length_c   1.000
_cell.angle_alpha   90.00
_cell.angle_beta   90.00
_cell.angle_gamma   90.00
#
_symmetry.space_group_name_H-M   'P 1'
#
loop_
_entity.id
_entity.type
_entity.pdbx_description
1 polymer ?
#
loop_
_entity_poly.entity_id
_entity_poly.type
_entity_poly.pdbx_seq_one_letter_code
_entity_poly.pdbx_strand_id
1 'polypeptide(L)'
;QFLFVVTFTTFLLCCVEYDVLFANRPLNHSHAGGAAPDRGKVTLPDAVLPAAQCAQRIRASGWIIFLLVMAAVFWLYRLVKVLCSLLSYWEIRNFYVKALNIPSEGLCNYSWQEVQARLISLQRRQQMCVHKRELTELDIYHRILRFKNYTVAMVNKSLLPVRFRLPLLGPVVFLTQGLKYNLELLLFWGPGSLFQNKWSLRPQCKRAGARRELARRL
;
A
#
# COMPACT_ATOMS: atom_id res chain seq x y z
N GLN A 1 6.81 9.34 -3.86
CA GLN A 1 5.83 9.02 -4.92
C GLN A 1 4.43 9.57 -4.61
N PHE A 2 3.71 9.12 -3.56
CA PHE A 2 2.35 9.63 -3.29
C PHE A 2 2.26 11.16 -3.18
N LEU A 3 3.10 11.78 -2.34
CA LEU A 3 3.14 13.22 -2.17
C LEU A 3 3.39 13.94 -3.50
N PHE A 4 4.36 13.46 -4.29
CA PHE A 4 4.65 13.99 -5.62
C PHE A 4 3.41 13.96 -6.53
N VAL A 5 2.72 12.82 -6.63
CA VAL A 5 1.53 12.70 -7.49
C VAL A 5 0.44 13.68 -7.06
N VAL A 6 0.13 13.76 -5.76
CA VAL A 6 -0.91 14.67 -5.23
C VAL A 6 -0.54 16.13 -5.47
N THR A 7 0.68 16.54 -5.09
CA THR A 7 1.15 17.92 -5.24
C THR A 7 1.26 18.32 -6.71
N PHE A 8 1.82 17.46 -7.56
CA PHE A 8 1.99 17.75 -8.98
C PHE A 8 0.65 17.80 -9.72
N THR A 9 -0.29 16.91 -9.40
CA THR A 9 -1.65 16.96 -9.98
C THR A 9 -2.37 18.24 -9.56
N THR A 10 -2.26 18.62 -8.28
CA THR A 10 -2.84 19.87 -7.79
C THR A 10 -2.21 21.09 -8.46
N PHE A 11 -0.89 21.07 -8.65
CA PHE A 11 -0.16 22.11 -9.38
C PHE A 11 -0.65 22.24 -10.83
N LEU A 12 -0.75 21.14 -11.56
CA LEU A 12 -1.25 21.14 -12.95
C LEU A 12 -2.70 21.65 -13.05
N LEU A 13 -3.55 21.34 -12.06
CA LEU A 13 -4.95 21.77 -12.09
C LEU A 13 -5.13 23.23 -11.69
N CYS A 14 -4.33 23.74 -10.75
CA CYS A 14 -4.57 25.05 -10.13
C CYS A 14 -3.57 26.13 -10.53
N CYS A 15 -2.29 25.77 -10.73
CA CYS A 15 -1.22 26.74 -10.90
C CYS A 15 -0.79 26.96 -12.36
N VAL A 16 -1.30 26.17 -13.32
CA VAL A 16 -0.98 26.32 -14.74
C VAL A 16 -2.12 27.04 -15.48
N GLU A 17 -1.77 28.08 -16.22
CA GLU A 17 -2.68 28.80 -17.11
C GLU A 17 -2.55 28.24 -18.54
N TYR A 18 -3.43 27.29 -18.86
CA TYR A 18 -3.40 26.59 -20.14
C TYR A 18 -3.71 27.50 -21.34
N ASP A 19 -4.45 28.58 -21.15
CA ASP A 19 -4.77 29.53 -22.23
C ASP A 19 -3.53 30.29 -22.73
N VAL A 20 -2.60 30.61 -21.81
CA VAL A 20 -1.29 31.19 -22.16
C VAL A 20 -0.39 30.12 -22.74
N LEU A 21 -0.38 28.92 -22.15
CA LEU A 21 0.45 27.80 -22.61
C LEU A 21 0.11 27.34 -24.04
N PHE A 22 -1.17 27.33 -24.40
CA PHE A 22 -1.65 26.95 -25.75
C PHE A 22 -1.77 28.15 -26.71
N ALA A 23 -1.28 29.33 -26.32
CA ALA A 23 -1.28 30.54 -27.14
C ALA A 23 -2.69 31.02 -27.58
N ASN A 24 -3.72 30.72 -26.79
CA ASN A 24 -5.08 31.23 -27.00
C ASN A 24 -5.20 32.72 -26.62
N ARG A 25 -4.30 33.21 -25.77
CA ARG A 25 -4.25 34.61 -25.32
C ARG A 25 -2.86 35.21 -25.57
N PRO A 26 -2.73 36.41 -26.17
CA PRO A 26 -1.45 37.07 -26.32
C PRO A 26 -0.90 37.48 -24.94
N LEU A 27 0.41 37.30 -24.74
CA LEU A 27 1.11 37.78 -23.56
C LEU A 27 1.15 39.31 -23.59
N ASN A 28 0.52 39.95 -22.61
CA ASN A 28 0.61 41.40 -22.41
C ASN A 28 1.95 41.74 -21.76
N HIS A 29 3.08 41.53 -22.46
CA HIS A 29 4.28 42.25 -22.09
C HIS A 29 4.06 43.71 -22.49
N SER A 30 3.95 44.58 -21.48
CA SER A 30 3.86 46.03 -21.62
C SER A 30 5.13 46.59 -22.27
N HIS A 31 5.31 46.38 -23.58
CA HIS A 31 6.18 47.23 -24.37
C HIS A 31 5.35 48.43 -24.81
N ALA A 32 5.60 49.55 -24.14
CA ALA A 32 5.27 50.87 -24.67
C ALA A 32 5.94 51.02 -26.04
N GLY A 33 5.16 50.89 -27.11
CA GLY A 33 5.64 51.05 -28.49
C GLY A 33 4.75 50.32 -29.47
N GLY A 34 3.88 51.06 -30.16
CA GLY A 34 2.90 50.51 -31.11
C GLY A 34 3.50 49.83 -32.34
N ALA A 35 3.79 48.54 -32.21
CA ALA A 35 4.00 47.63 -33.33
C ALA A 35 3.31 46.29 -33.01
N ALA A 36 2.87 45.60 -34.06
CA ALA A 36 2.03 44.39 -34.07
C ALA A 36 2.32 43.37 -32.94
N PRO A 37 1.31 42.57 -32.50
CA PRO A 37 1.49 41.60 -31.43
C PRO A 37 2.44 40.50 -31.90
N ASP A 38 3.72 40.72 -31.64
CA ASP A 38 4.75 39.72 -31.90
C ASP A 38 4.40 38.53 -31.00
N ARG A 39 4.23 37.34 -31.59
CA ARG A 39 4.01 36.10 -30.85
C ARG A 39 5.32 35.76 -30.14
N GLY A 40 5.65 36.53 -29.10
CA GLY A 40 6.78 36.30 -28.23
C GLY A 40 6.77 34.85 -27.79
N LYS A 41 7.92 34.19 -27.90
CA LYS A 41 8.06 32.77 -27.54
C LYS A 41 7.57 32.58 -26.10
N VAL A 42 6.43 31.93 -25.94
CA VAL A 42 5.87 31.61 -24.63
C VAL A 42 6.87 30.72 -23.91
N THR A 43 7.38 31.18 -22.76
CA THR A 43 8.25 30.36 -21.92
C THR A 43 7.42 29.66 -20.85
N LEU A 44 7.88 28.49 -20.39
CA LEU A 44 7.21 27.73 -19.32
C LEU A 44 6.88 28.56 -18.06
N PRO A 45 7.74 29.44 -17.53
CA PRO A 45 7.39 30.25 -16.36
C PRO A 45 6.26 31.25 -16.62
N ASP A 46 6.03 31.67 -17.87
CA ASP A 46 4.94 32.61 -18.20
C ASP A 46 3.55 31.97 -18.04
N ALA A 47 3.47 30.65 -18.18
CA ALA A 47 2.25 29.88 -17.99
C ALA A 47 2.02 29.44 -16.53
N VAL A 48 2.99 29.68 -15.63
CA VAL A 48 2.88 29.30 -14.21
C VAL A 48 2.46 30.51 -13.38
N LEU A 49 1.30 30.40 -12.73
CA LEU A 49 0.77 31.46 -11.89
C LEU A 49 1.66 31.71 -10.65
N PRO A 50 1.78 32.97 -10.20
CA PRO A 50 2.43 33.29 -8.93
C PRO A 50 1.81 32.50 -7.77
N ALA A 51 2.63 32.10 -6.80
CA ALA A 51 2.22 31.24 -5.69
C ALA A 51 0.99 31.77 -4.91
N ALA A 52 0.89 33.10 -4.75
CA ALA A 52 -0.25 33.73 -4.09
C ALA A 52 -1.57 33.52 -4.85
N GLN A 53 -1.56 33.69 -6.17
CA GLN A 53 -2.73 33.50 -7.04
C GLN A 53 -3.11 32.02 -7.13
N CYS A 54 -2.14 31.12 -7.25
CA CYS A 54 -2.43 29.69 -7.21
C CYS A 54 -3.06 29.28 -5.87
N ALA A 55 -2.53 29.77 -4.75
CA ALA A 55 -3.07 29.47 -3.43
C ALA A 55 -4.49 30.06 -3.22
N GLN A 56 -4.81 31.19 -3.84
CA GLN A 56 -6.18 31.70 -3.87
C GLN A 56 -7.11 30.80 -4.69
N ARG A 57 -6.68 30.33 -5.87
CA ARG A 57 -7.47 29.43 -6.73
C ARG A 57 -7.76 28.08 -6.06
N ILE A 58 -6.78 27.53 -5.33
CA ILE A 58 -6.95 26.34 -4.49
C ILE A 58 -7.97 26.62 -3.38
N ARG A 59 -7.85 27.75 -2.67
CA ARG A 59 -8.77 28.13 -1.59
C ARG A 59 -10.19 28.43 -2.06
N ALA A 60 -10.35 28.90 -3.29
CA ALA A 60 -11.66 29.15 -3.90
C ALA A 60 -12.41 27.83 -4.21
N SER A 61 -11.68 26.73 -4.39
CA SER A 61 -12.24 25.44 -4.78
C SER A 61 -12.39 24.51 -3.57
N GLY A 62 -13.55 24.55 -2.90
CA GLY A 62 -13.82 23.71 -1.71
C GLY A 62 -13.62 22.21 -1.94
N TRP A 63 -13.94 21.72 -3.14
CA TRP A 63 -13.72 20.31 -3.52
C TRP A 63 -12.24 19.91 -3.53
N ILE A 64 -11.36 20.78 -4.05
CA ILE A 64 -9.91 20.52 -4.08
C ILE A 64 -9.34 20.51 -2.67
N ILE A 65 -9.77 21.46 -1.83
CA ILE A 65 -9.39 21.48 -0.40
C ILE A 65 -9.82 20.18 0.29
N PHE A 66 -11.05 19.73 0.08
CA PHE A 66 -11.54 18.47 0.65
C PHE A 66 -10.67 17.27 0.22
N LEU A 67 -10.36 17.14 -1.06
CA LEU A 67 -9.49 16.07 -1.57
C LEU A 67 -8.07 16.15 -0.99
N LEU A 68 -7.50 17.37 -0.87
CA LEU A 68 -6.19 17.58 -0.25
C LEU A 68 -6.17 17.21 1.23
N VAL A 69 -7.22 17.53 1.98
CA VAL A 69 -7.36 17.16 3.39
C VAL A 69 -7.43 15.65 3.53
N MET A 70 -8.26 14.95 2.74
CA MET A 70 -8.30 13.48 2.77
C MET A 70 -6.95 12.86 2.41
N ALA A 71 -6.28 13.37 1.38
CA ALA A 71 -4.96 12.91 0.97
C ALA A 71 -3.91 13.11 2.07
N ALA A 72 -3.97 14.25 2.79
CA ALA A 72 -3.08 14.56 3.90
C ALA A 72 -3.31 13.62 5.09
N VAL A 73 -4.56 13.35 5.47
CA VAL A 73 -4.91 12.40 6.54
C VAL A 73 -4.43 11.00 6.19
N PHE A 74 -4.68 10.53 4.97
CA PHE A 74 -4.20 9.23 4.51
C PHE A 74 -2.67 9.14 4.49
N TRP A 75 -2.00 10.21 4.05
CA TRP A 75 -0.54 10.28 4.05
C TRP A 75 0.03 10.24 5.46
N LEU A 76 -0.55 10.98 6.41
CA LEU A 76 -0.13 10.97 7.82
C LEU A 76 -0.32 9.59 8.45
N TYR A 77 -1.47 8.95 8.24
CA TYR A 77 -1.71 7.57 8.67
C TYR A 77 -0.63 6.62 8.13
N ARG A 78 -0.30 6.73 6.83
CA ARG A 78 0.77 5.93 6.23
C ARG A 78 2.14 6.24 6.82
N LEU A 79 2.45 7.51 7.08
CA LEU A 79 3.71 7.93 7.69
C LEU A 79 3.86 7.31 9.08
N VAL A 80 2.85 7.42 9.94
CA VAL A 80 2.85 6.79 11.27
C VAL A 80 3.07 5.29 11.16
N LYS A 81 2.36 4.61 10.25
CA LYS A 81 2.53 3.17 10.02
C LYS A 81 3.96 2.81 9.61
N VAL A 82 4.58 3.61 8.73
CA VAL A 82 5.97 3.41 8.31
C VAL A 82 6.93 3.61 9.48
N LEU A 83 6.75 4.65 10.29
CA LEU A 83 7.58 4.89 11.48
C LEU A 83 7.50 3.73 12.47
N CYS A 84 6.29 3.26 12.81
CA CYS A 84 6.13 2.07 13.65
C CYS A 84 6.78 0.82 13.05
N SER A 85 6.69 0.65 11.73
CA SER A 85 7.30 -0.49 11.04
C SER A 85 8.83 -0.39 11.05
N LEU A 86 9.41 0.81 10.91
CA LEU A 86 10.85 1.02 10.98
C LEU A 86 11.43 0.63 12.34
N LEU A 87 10.73 0.96 13.44
CA LEU A 87 11.14 0.51 14.77
C LEU A 87 11.18 -1.02 14.85
N SER A 88 10.13 -1.69 14.37
CA SER A 88 10.10 -3.16 14.33
C SER A 88 11.19 -3.76 13.43
N TYR A 89 11.47 -3.16 12.27
CA TYR A 89 12.57 -3.60 11.41
C TYR A 89 13.95 -3.36 12.05
N TRP A 90 14.09 -2.33 12.87
CA TRP A 90 15.33 -2.07 13.60
C TRP A 90 15.58 -3.11 14.68
N GLU A 91 14.55 -3.56 15.38
CA GLU A 91 14.63 -4.72 16.28
C GLU A 91 15.04 -5.99 15.53
N ILE A 92 14.43 -6.24 14.36
CA ILE A 92 14.80 -7.38 13.50
C ILE A 92 16.27 -7.25 13.06
N ARG A 93 16.72 -6.06 12.66
CA ARG A 93 18.13 -5.84 12.30
C ARG A 93 19.07 -6.17 13.46
N ASN A 94 18.75 -5.71 14.67
CA ASN A 94 19.51 -6.01 15.87
C ASN A 94 19.53 -7.52 16.15
N PHE A 95 18.42 -8.22 15.91
CA PHE A 95 18.34 -9.67 16.02
C PHE A 95 19.25 -10.39 15.01
N TYR A 96 19.29 -9.94 13.75
CA TYR A 96 20.21 -10.51 12.75
C TYR A 96 21.68 -10.34 13.13
N VAL A 97 22.06 -9.13 13.56
CA VAL A 97 23.46 -8.82 13.89
C VAL A 97 23.90 -9.50 15.18
N LYS A 98 23.12 -9.37 16.26
CA LYS A 98 23.52 -9.83 17.59
C LYS A 98 23.26 -11.32 17.82
N ALA A 99 22.14 -11.85 17.33
CA ALA A 99 21.72 -13.21 17.65
C ALA A 99 22.06 -14.22 16.54
N LEU A 100 21.83 -13.86 15.26
CA LEU A 100 22.18 -14.74 14.12
C LEU A 100 23.65 -14.61 13.70
N ASN A 101 24.35 -13.59 14.20
CA ASN A 101 25.73 -13.25 13.84
C ASN A 101 25.90 -13.06 12.32
N ILE A 102 24.95 -12.34 11.71
CA ILE A 102 24.98 -11.98 10.28
C ILE A 102 25.17 -10.45 10.18
N PRO A 103 26.28 -9.97 9.60
CA PRO A 103 26.49 -8.54 9.41
C PRO A 103 25.49 -7.96 8.42
N SER A 104 25.05 -6.72 8.63
CA SER A 104 24.07 -6.06 7.76
C SER A 104 24.55 -5.93 6.30
N GLU A 105 25.86 -5.78 6.09
CA GLU A 105 26.48 -5.64 4.77
C GLU A 105 26.53 -6.97 4.00
N GLY A 106 26.64 -8.09 4.72
CA GLY A 106 26.77 -9.42 4.12
C GLY A 106 25.44 -10.11 3.85
N LEU A 107 24.29 -9.53 4.24
CA LEU A 107 22.99 -10.22 4.19
C LEU A 107 22.64 -10.73 2.78
N CYS A 108 23.00 -9.98 1.74
CA CYS A 108 22.76 -10.37 0.34
C CYS A 108 23.54 -11.62 -0.10
N ASN A 109 24.61 -11.99 0.62
CA ASN A 109 25.44 -13.14 0.31
C ASN A 109 24.90 -14.44 0.93
N TYR A 110 23.94 -14.36 1.85
CA TYR A 110 23.35 -15.53 2.51
C TYR A 110 22.09 -15.99 1.78
N SER A 111 22.01 -17.30 1.55
CA SER A 111 20.77 -17.92 1.09
C SER A 111 19.71 -17.94 2.21
N TRP A 112 18.42 -17.98 1.86
CA TRP A 112 17.35 -18.14 2.85
C TRP A 112 17.50 -19.43 3.68
N GLN A 113 18.02 -20.50 3.06
CA GLN A 113 18.25 -21.78 3.74
C GLN A 113 19.30 -21.64 4.86
N GLU A 114 20.39 -20.89 4.63
CA GLU A 114 21.40 -20.61 5.65
C GLU A 114 20.83 -19.78 6.80
N VAL A 115 20.02 -18.75 6.49
CA VAL A 115 19.35 -17.94 7.51
C VAL A 115 18.39 -18.81 8.34
N GLN A 116 17.62 -19.68 7.68
CA GLN A 116 16.69 -20.60 8.31
C GLN A 116 17.42 -21.61 9.22
N ALA A 117 18.50 -22.20 8.76
CA ALA A 117 19.33 -23.13 9.55
C ALA A 117 19.90 -22.44 10.80
N ARG A 118 20.41 -21.21 10.66
CA ARG A 118 20.89 -20.40 11.79
C ARG A 118 19.77 -20.11 12.78
N LEU A 119 18.58 -19.74 12.30
CA LEU A 119 17.41 -19.49 13.15
C LEU A 119 16.99 -20.72 13.95
N ILE A 120 16.97 -21.90 13.33
CA ILE A 120 16.66 -23.18 14.00
C ILE A 120 17.73 -23.51 15.05
N SER A 121 19.01 -23.33 14.70
CA SER A 121 20.11 -23.56 15.65
C SER A 121 20.05 -22.61 16.85
N LEU A 122 19.66 -21.35 16.62
CA LEU A 122 19.52 -20.33 17.65
C LEU A 122 18.37 -20.66 18.58
N GLN A 123 17.22 -21.12 18.07
CA GLN A 123 16.07 -21.53 18.90
C GLN A 123 16.44 -22.58 19.96
N ARG A 124 17.38 -23.49 19.64
CA ARG A 124 17.84 -24.51 20.61
C ARG A 124 18.61 -23.89 21.77
N ARG A 125 19.37 -22.81 21.51
CA ARG A 125 20.18 -22.09 22.51
C ARG A 125 19.37 -21.02 23.26
N GLN A 126 18.48 -20.33 22.54
CA GLN A 126 17.65 -19.25 23.03
C GLN A 126 16.19 -19.55 22.70
N GLN A 127 15.37 -19.81 23.72
CA GLN A 127 13.95 -20.17 23.56
C GLN A 127 13.09 -18.96 23.13
N MET A 128 13.13 -18.61 21.83
CA MET A 128 12.28 -17.56 21.27
C MET A 128 10.82 -18.02 21.14
N CYS A 129 10.60 -19.31 20.86
CA CYS A 129 9.29 -19.93 20.94
C CYS A 129 9.08 -20.64 22.28
N VAL A 130 8.18 -20.10 23.11
CA VAL A 130 7.88 -20.62 24.46
C VAL A 130 7.28 -22.03 24.45
N HIS A 131 6.49 -22.37 23.42
CA HIS A 131 5.68 -23.58 23.38
C HIS A 131 6.37 -24.78 22.70
N LYS A 132 7.48 -24.55 21.99
CA LYS A 132 8.21 -25.59 21.26
C LYS A 132 9.71 -25.41 21.44
N ARG A 133 10.33 -26.43 22.06
CA ARG A 133 11.77 -26.44 22.34
C ARG A 133 12.61 -26.53 21.06
N GLU A 134 12.11 -27.25 20.07
CA GLU A 134 12.70 -27.38 18.73
C GLU A 134 11.76 -26.83 17.67
N LEU A 135 12.31 -26.03 16.76
CA LEU A 135 11.58 -25.46 15.63
C LEU A 135 12.00 -26.20 14.35
N THR A 136 11.03 -26.67 13.59
CA THR A 136 11.29 -27.29 12.27
C THR A 136 11.26 -26.24 11.17
N GLU A 137 11.86 -26.55 10.02
CA GLU A 137 11.76 -25.71 8.82
C GLU A 137 10.29 -25.48 8.44
N LEU A 138 9.49 -26.55 8.48
CA LEU A 138 8.06 -26.52 8.18
C LEU A 138 7.28 -25.59 9.10
N ASP A 139 7.62 -25.53 10.39
CA ASP A 139 6.99 -24.61 11.33
C ASP A 139 7.22 -23.14 10.95
N ILE A 140 8.41 -22.79 10.45
CA ILE A 140 8.73 -21.44 9.96
C ILE A 140 7.90 -21.12 8.72
N TYR A 141 7.85 -22.04 7.74
CA TYR A 141 7.03 -21.87 6.54
C TYR A 141 5.55 -21.68 6.88
N HIS A 142 4.99 -22.48 7.79
CA HIS A 142 3.60 -22.35 8.22
C HIS A 142 3.31 -21.02 8.93
N ARG A 143 4.28 -20.43 9.63
CA ARG A 143 4.12 -19.10 10.24
C ARG A 143 4.13 -17.98 9.20
N ILE A 144 5.05 -18.03 8.24
CA ILE A 144 5.20 -16.99 7.20
C ILE A 144 4.05 -17.06 6.19
N LEU A 145 3.69 -18.27 5.75
CA LEU A 145 2.79 -18.49 4.63
C LEU A 145 1.34 -18.76 5.05
N ARG A 146 1.01 -18.75 6.35
CA ARG A 146 -0.32 -19.12 6.86
C ARG A 146 -1.48 -18.63 6.00
N PHE A 147 -1.60 -17.31 5.85
CA PHE A 147 -2.73 -16.71 5.13
C PHE A 147 -2.62 -16.88 3.61
N LYS A 148 -1.39 -16.91 3.06
CA LYS A 148 -1.19 -17.23 1.64
C LYS A 148 -1.67 -18.64 1.30
N ASN A 149 -1.37 -19.63 2.15
CA ASN A 149 -1.81 -21.00 1.98
C ASN A 149 -3.34 -21.12 2.02
N TYR A 150 -4.02 -20.37 2.89
CA TYR A 150 -5.48 -20.28 2.88
C TYR A 150 -6.00 -19.69 1.56
N THR A 151 -5.46 -18.56 1.10
CA THR A 151 -5.88 -17.93 -0.16
C THR A 151 -5.69 -18.87 -1.35
N VAL A 152 -4.54 -19.54 -1.45
CA VAL A 152 -4.26 -20.54 -2.50
C VAL A 152 -5.27 -21.68 -2.45
N ALA A 153 -5.54 -22.23 -1.26
CA ALA A 153 -6.51 -23.30 -1.09
C ALA A 153 -7.94 -22.86 -1.49
N MET A 154 -8.36 -21.65 -1.12
CA MET A 154 -9.69 -21.13 -1.46
C MET A 154 -9.86 -20.87 -2.96
N VAL A 155 -8.83 -20.35 -3.63
CA VAL A 155 -8.84 -20.17 -5.10
C VAL A 155 -8.86 -21.52 -5.81
N ASN A 156 -8.00 -22.46 -5.43
CA ASN A 156 -7.92 -23.78 -6.06
C ASN A 156 -9.23 -24.57 -5.90
N LYS A 157 -9.89 -24.45 -4.74
CA LYS A 157 -11.20 -25.07 -4.48
C LYS A 157 -12.37 -24.26 -5.04
N SER A 158 -12.13 -23.20 -5.80
CA SER A 158 -13.16 -22.33 -6.38
C SER A 158 -14.16 -21.79 -5.35
N LEU A 159 -13.72 -21.57 -4.11
CA LEU A 159 -14.53 -20.98 -3.03
C LEU A 159 -14.68 -19.46 -3.18
N LEU A 160 -13.76 -18.83 -3.92
CA LEU A 160 -13.78 -17.40 -4.20
C LEU A 160 -14.36 -17.16 -5.61
N PRO A 161 -15.27 -16.20 -5.78
CA PRO A 161 -15.85 -15.87 -7.07
C PRO A 161 -14.85 -15.06 -7.91
N VAL A 162 -13.84 -15.75 -8.44
CA VAL A 162 -12.79 -15.13 -9.29
C VAL A 162 -13.03 -15.38 -10.77
N ARG A 163 -13.95 -16.28 -11.14
CA ARG A 163 -14.27 -16.61 -12.53
C ARG A 163 -15.66 -16.09 -12.87
N PHE A 164 -15.76 -15.26 -13.89
CA PHE A 164 -17.01 -14.69 -14.38
C PHE A 164 -17.20 -15.07 -15.84
N ARG A 165 -18.45 -15.15 -16.30
CA ARG A 165 -18.76 -15.35 -17.72
C ARG A 165 -19.45 -14.11 -18.23
N LEU A 166 -18.75 -13.35 -19.07
CA LEU A 166 -19.30 -12.14 -19.68
C LEU A 166 -20.01 -12.50 -21.00
N PRO A 167 -21.14 -11.85 -21.31
CA PRO A 167 -21.99 -12.19 -22.46
C PRO A 167 -21.28 -12.07 -23.82
N LEU A 168 -20.18 -11.30 -23.92
CA LEU A 168 -19.42 -11.10 -25.16
C LEU A 168 -17.97 -11.62 -25.11
N LEU A 169 -17.32 -11.61 -23.94
CA LEU A 169 -15.92 -12.03 -23.80
C LEU A 169 -15.74 -13.50 -23.36
N GLY A 170 -16.82 -14.19 -22.98
CA GLY A 170 -16.73 -15.54 -22.44
C GLY A 170 -16.17 -15.57 -21.01
N PRO A 171 -15.47 -16.66 -20.59
CA PRO A 171 -14.98 -16.82 -19.23
C PRO A 171 -13.75 -15.94 -18.96
N VAL A 172 -13.84 -15.08 -17.96
CA VAL A 172 -12.77 -14.17 -17.51
C VAL A 172 -12.40 -14.44 -16.06
N VAL A 173 -11.13 -14.26 -15.72
CA VAL A 173 -10.63 -14.35 -14.34
C VAL A 173 -10.39 -12.94 -13.81
N PHE A 174 -11.07 -12.59 -12.71
CA PHE A 174 -10.97 -11.29 -12.07
C PHE A 174 -10.52 -11.45 -10.61
N LEU A 175 -9.23 -11.24 -10.39
CA LEU A 175 -8.63 -11.19 -9.05
C LEU A 175 -7.63 -10.02 -8.97
N THR A 176 -8.14 -8.82 -8.79
CA THR A 176 -7.31 -7.61 -8.64
C THR A 176 -6.66 -7.56 -7.26
N GLN A 177 -5.60 -6.76 -7.11
CA GLN A 177 -4.99 -6.52 -5.80
C GLN A 177 -5.98 -5.92 -4.79
N GLY A 178 -6.90 -5.07 -5.26
CA GLY A 178 -7.97 -4.51 -4.43
C GLY A 178 -8.94 -5.58 -3.94
N LEU A 179 -9.42 -6.46 -4.83
CA LEU A 179 -10.31 -7.56 -4.43
C LEU A 179 -9.60 -8.50 -3.45
N LYS A 180 -8.36 -8.89 -3.75
CA LYS A 180 -7.53 -9.70 -2.85
C LYS A 180 -7.41 -9.06 -1.47
N TYR A 181 -7.08 -7.77 -1.39
CA TYR A 181 -6.97 -7.05 -0.13
C TYR A 181 -8.28 -7.05 0.66
N ASN A 182 -9.41 -6.82 0.00
CA ASN A 182 -10.73 -6.83 0.65
C ASN A 182 -11.10 -8.23 1.17
N LEU A 183 -10.80 -9.29 0.42
CA LEU A 183 -11.01 -10.68 0.85
C LEU A 183 -10.13 -11.02 2.06
N GLU A 184 -8.84 -10.64 2.04
CA GLU A 184 -7.93 -10.82 3.18
C GLU A 184 -8.38 -9.99 4.40
N LEU A 185 -8.92 -8.78 4.18
CA LEU A 185 -9.50 -7.94 5.23
C LEU A 185 -10.71 -8.58 5.89
N LEU A 186 -11.63 -9.10 5.11
CA LEU A 186 -12.85 -9.74 5.61
C LEU A 186 -12.52 -11.05 6.34
N LEU A 187 -11.62 -11.87 5.79
CA LEU A 187 -11.38 -13.23 6.30
C LEU A 187 -10.33 -13.31 7.42
N PHE A 188 -9.26 -12.49 7.39
CA PHE A 188 -8.06 -12.74 8.20
C PHE A 188 -7.71 -11.69 9.25
N TRP A 189 -7.87 -10.38 8.98
CA TRP A 189 -7.35 -9.35 9.91
C TRP A 189 -8.35 -8.22 10.27
N GLY A 190 -9.56 -8.22 9.71
CA GLY A 190 -10.59 -7.25 10.05
C GLY A 190 -11.22 -7.48 11.43
N PRO A 191 -11.97 -6.51 11.99
CA PRO A 191 -12.59 -6.61 13.32
C PRO A 191 -13.62 -7.76 13.43
N GLY A 192 -14.29 -8.08 12.31
CA GLY A 192 -15.22 -9.21 12.18
C GLY A 192 -14.59 -10.50 11.63
N SER A 193 -13.26 -10.56 11.47
CA SER A 193 -12.61 -11.68 10.78
C SER A 193 -12.72 -13.00 11.53
N LEU A 194 -12.54 -14.11 10.79
CA LEU A 194 -12.63 -15.48 11.30
C LEU A 194 -11.52 -15.80 12.31
N PHE A 195 -10.42 -15.07 12.24
CA PHE A 195 -9.29 -15.17 13.14
C PHE A 195 -9.51 -14.26 14.35
N GLN A 196 -9.39 -14.82 15.55
CA GLN A 196 -9.41 -14.03 16.78
C GLN A 196 -8.09 -13.27 16.95
N ASN A 197 -6.99 -13.99 16.69
CA ASN A 197 -5.62 -13.48 16.71
C ASN A 197 -4.92 -13.87 15.39
N LYS A 198 -3.71 -13.36 15.14
CA LYS A 198 -2.88 -13.68 13.95
C LYS A 198 -2.60 -15.18 13.73
N TRP A 199 -2.97 -16.04 14.67
CA TRP A 199 -2.72 -17.48 14.61
C TRP A 199 -3.88 -18.43 14.88
N SER A 200 -4.98 -17.98 15.50
CA SER A 200 -6.06 -18.87 15.91
C SER A 200 -7.38 -18.39 15.35
N LEU A 201 -8.09 -19.33 14.74
CA LEU A 201 -9.49 -19.18 14.39
C LEU A 201 -10.35 -19.06 15.65
N ARG A 202 -11.44 -18.32 15.55
CA ARG A 202 -12.46 -18.25 16.61
C ARG A 202 -12.98 -19.66 16.89
N PRO A 203 -13.12 -20.09 18.17
CA PRO A 203 -13.59 -21.43 18.51
C PRO A 203 -14.94 -21.80 17.89
N GLN A 204 -15.81 -20.82 17.67
CA GLN A 204 -17.12 -20.98 17.03
C GLN A 204 -17.00 -21.52 15.60
N CYS A 205 -15.97 -21.12 14.85
CA CYS A 205 -15.72 -21.60 13.49
C CYS A 205 -15.31 -23.08 13.44
N LYS A 206 -14.87 -23.66 14.57
CA LYS A 206 -14.47 -25.06 14.67
C LYS A 206 -15.65 -26.00 14.95
N ARG A 207 -16.81 -25.46 15.35
CA ARG A 207 -18.00 -26.24 15.73
C ARG A 207 -18.99 -26.33 14.57
N ALA A 208 -19.26 -27.54 14.09
CA ALA A 208 -20.20 -27.76 12.99
C ALA A 208 -21.63 -27.24 13.28
N GLY A 209 -22.09 -27.36 14.54
CA GLY A 209 -23.43 -26.91 14.95
C GLY A 209 -23.68 -25.41 14.78
N ALA A 210 -22.63 -24.58 14.80
CA ALA A 210 -22.75 -23.13 14.63
C ALA A 210 -22.72 -22.67 13.15
N ARG A 211 -22.63 -23.60 12.19
CA ARG A 211 -22.37 -23.29 10.78
C ARG A 211 -23.41 -22.35 10.15
N ARG A 212 -24.71 -22.61 10.37
CA ARG A 212 -25.78 -21.78 9.76
C ARG A 212 -25.80 -20.36 10.32
N GLU A 213 -25.60 -20.23 11.63
CA GLU A 213 -25.53 -18.93 12.29
C GLU A 213 -24.31 -18.14 11.83
N LEU A 214 -23.14 -18.79 11.75
CA LEU A 214 -21.91 -18.15 11.26
C LEU A 214 -22.05 -17.70 9.80
N ALA A 215 -22.65 -18.54 8.95
CA ALA A 215 -22.86 -18.23 7.53
C ALA A 215 -23.83 -17.06 7.30
N ARG A 216 -24.72 -16.74 8.26
CA ARG A 216 -25.58 -15.55 8.17
C ARG A 216 -24.87 -14.27 8.62
N ARG A 217 -23.84 -14.39 9.46
CA ARG A 217 -23.08 -13.24 9.97
C ARG A 217 -21.95 -12.80 9.04
N LEU A 218 -21.46 -13.72 8.21
CA LEU A 218 -20.46 -13.48 7.16
C LEU A 218 -21.12 -12.94 5.89
#